data_AF-A0A3C1KSW7-F1
#
_entry.id   AF-A0A3C1KSW7-F1
#
_cell.length_a   1.000
_cell.length_b   1.000
_cell.length_c   1.000
_cell.angle_alpha   90.00
_cell.angle_beta   90.00
_cell.angle_gamma   90.00
#
_symmetry.space_group_name_H-M   'P 1'
#
loop_
_entity.id
_entity.type
_entity.pdbx_description
1 polymer ?
#
loop_
_entity_poly.entity_id
_entity_poly.type
_entity_poly.pdbx_seq_one_letter_code
_entity_poly.pdbx_strand_id
1 'polypeptide(L)' 'MAEQRDNIYAQPVPEPTAFRFDDRVAQVFPDMIRRSVPGYSTIIAMTGLLAGRFATPGSRLYD' A
#
# COMPACT_ATOMS: atom_id res chain seq x y z
N MET A 1 5.76 -5.79 -16.13
CA MET A 1 4.28 -5.75 -16.03
C MET A 1 3.90 -4.28 -15.93
N ALA A 2 2.97 -3.80 -16.74
CA ALA A 2 2.59 -2.38 -16.70
C ALA A 2 1.82 -2.11 -15.40
N GLU A 3 2.24 -1.09 -14.65
CA GLU A 3 1.60 -0.64 -13.41
C GLU A 3 0.23 -0.03 -13.79
N GLN A 4 -0.87 -0.62 -13.32
CA GLN A 4 -2.21 -0.14 -13.67
C GLN A 4 -2.50 1.14 -12.89
N ARG A 5 -2.79 2.22 -13.63
CA ARG A 5 -3.05 3.52 -13.04
C ARG A 5 -4.34 3.49 -12.21
N ASP A 6 -4.25 3.87 -10.94
CA ASP A 6 -5.40 4.06 -10.08
C ASP A 6 -6.20 5.30 -10.53
N ASN A 7 -7.48 5.06 -10.82
CA ASN A 7 -8.48 6.09 -11.06
C ASN A 7 -9.83 5.73 -10.37
N ILE A 8 -9.87 4.75 -9.45
CA ILE A 8 -11.14 4.16 -8.98
C ILE A 8 -11.99 5.16 -8.17
N TYR A 9 -11.35 6.18 -7.59
CA TYR A 9 -11.98 7.29 -6.86
C TYR A 9 -11.57 8.66 -7.41
N ALA A 10 -11.22 8.74 -8.70
CA ALA A 10 -10.78 10.00 -9.33
C ALA A 10 -11.89 11.04 -9.52
N GLN A 11 -13.15 10.65 -9.36
CA GLN A 11 -14.33 11.52 -9.46
C GLN A 11 -15.16 11.46 -8.17
N PRO A 12 -15.85 12.54 -7.80
CA PRO A 12 -16.78 12.52 -6.66
C PRO A 12 -17.84 11.43 -6.84
N VAL A 13 -18.04 10.62 -5.80
CA VAL A 13 -19.10 9.60 -5.76
C VAL A 13 -20.34 10.24 -5.12
N PRO A 14 -21.47 10.42 -5.83
CA PRO A 14 -22.65 11.13 -5.32
C PRO A 14 -23.27 10.49 -4.08
N GLU A 15 -23.23 9.17 -4.00
CA GLU A 15 -23.69 8.37 -2.86
C GLU A 15 -22.59 7.39 -2.45
N PRO A 16 -21.64 7.81 -1.60
CA PRO A 16 -20.53 6.96 -1.22
C PRO A 16 -21.02 5.78 -0.37
N THR A 17 -20.80 4.56 -0.88
CA THR A 17 -20.96 3.34 -0.09
C THR A 17 -19.77 3.14 0.85
N ALA A 18 -19.91 2.24 1.82
CA ALA A 18 -18.78 1.83 2.66
C ALA A 18 -17.61 1.33 1.79
N PHE A 19 -16.39 1.75 2.15
CA PHE A 19 -15.18 1.27 1.50
C PHE A 19 -15.07 -0.25 1.64
N ARG A 20 -14.71 -0.92 0.54
CA ARG A 20 -14.41 -2.35 0.53
C ARG A 20 -13.07 -2.54 -0.18
N PHE A 21 -12.18 -3.26 0.47
CA PHE A 21 -10.97 -3.76 -0.18
C PHE A 21 -11.34 -4.95 -1.07
N ASP A 22 -11.69 -4.67 -2.33
CA ASP A 22 -12.10 -5.65 -3.33
C ASP A 22 -11.02 -5.85 -4.41
N ASP A 23 -11.28 -6.73 -5.38
CA ASP A 23 -10.32 -7.05 -6.45
C ASP A 23 -9.93 -5.82 -7.28
N ARG A 24 -10.83 -4.83 -7.42
CA ARG A 24 -10.53 -3.60 -8.17
C ARG A 24 -9.54 -2.74 -7.41
N VAL A 25 -9.72 -2.60 -6.09
CA VAL A 25 -8.76 -1.92 -5.21
C VAL A 25 -7.40 -2.63 -5.26
N ALA A 26 -7.38 -3.96 -5.13
CA ALA A 26 -6.15 -4.74 -5.13
C ALA A 26 -5.34 -4.61 -6.44
N GLN A 27 -6.02 -4.56 -7.59
CA GLN A 27 -5.39 -4.42 -8.92
C GLN A 27 -4.57 -3.12 -9.07
N VAL A 28 -5.00 -2.04 -8.42
CA VAL A 28 -4.35 -0.72 -8.52
C VAL A 28 -3.67 -0.28 -7.22
N PHE A 29 -3.65 -1.12 -6.19
CA PHE A 29 -3.18 -0.77 -4.85
C PHE A 29 -1.75 -0.18 -4.82
N PRO A 30 -0.76 -0.71 -5.58
CA PRO A 30 0.58 -0.11 -5.61
C PRO A 30 0.57 1.35 -6.10
N ASP A 31 -0.17 1.65 -7.17
CA ASP A 31 -0.25 2.99 -7.74
C ASP A 31 -1.09 3.93 -6.86
N MET A 32 -2.19 3.41 -6.29
CA MET A 32 -3.05 4.11 -5.33
C MET A 32 -2.24 4.65 -4.16
N ILE A 33 -1.50 3.78 -3.47
CA ILE A 33 -0.72 4.15 -2.28
C ILE A 33 0.44 5.08 -2.65
N ARG A 34 1.15 4.80 -3.74
CA ARG A 34 2.28 5.62 -4.20
C ARG A 34 1.91 7.09 -4.43
N ARG A 35 0.66 7.35 -4.84
CA ARG A 35 0.17 8.71 -5.16
C ARG A 35 -0.56 9.39 -4.02
N SER A 36 -1.15 8.62 -3.11
CA SER A 36 -1.97 9.13 -2.02
C SER A 36 -1.25 9.18 -0.66
N VAL A 37 -0.16 8.43 -0.49
CA VAL A 37 0.59 8.35 0.76
C VAL A 37 2.04 8.82 0.55
N PRO A 38 2.34 10.11 0.83
CA PRO A 38 3.70 10.64 0.74
C PRO A 38 4.67 9.84 1.62
N GLY A 39 5.79 9.43 1.03
CA GLY A 39 6.85 8.73 1.76
C GLY A 39 6.61 7.23 1.99
N TYR A 40 5.54 6.63 1.46
CA TYR A 40 5.26 5.20 1.62
C TYR A 40 6.45 4.31 1.24
N SER A 41 7.08 4.54 0.09
CA SER A 41 8.26 3.79 -0.35
C SER A 41 9.44 3.92 0.63
N THR A 42 9.62 5.11 1.21
CA THR A 42 10.66 5.37 2.20
C THR A 42 10.37 4.60 3.49
N ILE A 43 9.12 4.58 3.95
CA ILE A 43 8.71 3.81 5.14
C ILE A 43 8.99 2.33 4.92
N ILE A 44 8.58 1.75 3.79
CA ILE A 44 8.85 0.34 3.47
C ILE A 44 10.36 0.02 3.50
N ALA A 45 11.18 0.88 2.88
CA ALA A 45 12.63 0.71 2.90
C ALA A 45 13.21 0.78 4.33
N MET A 46 12.77 1.75 5.13
CA MET A 46 13.22 1.92 6.51
C MET A 46 12.77 0.76 7.40
N THR A 47 11.55 0.23 7.21
CA THR A 47 11.09 -0.99 7.91
C THR A 47 12.02 -2.17 7.63
N GLY A 48 12.46 -2.34 6.38
CA GLY A 48 13.45 -3.37 6.04
C GLY A 48 14.80 -3.18 6.75
N LEU A 49 15.30 -1.95 6.84
CA LEU A 49 16.54 -1.63 7.56
C LEU A 49 16.40 -1.89 9.07
N LEU A 50 15.27 -1.52 9.66
CA LEU A 50 14.98 -1.80 11.08
C LEU A 50 14.88 -3.30 11.33
N ALA A 51 14.14 -4.03 10.49
CA ALA A 51 14.03 -5.49 10.59
C ALA A 51 15.42 -6.15 10.50
N GLY A 52 16.26 -5.74 9.55
CA GLY A 52 17.63 -6.26 9.42
C GLY A 52 18.53 -5.96 10.61
N ARG A 53 18.29 -4.85 11.33
CA ARG A 53 19.04 -4.47 12.52
C ARG A 53 18.57 -5.18 13.79
N PHE A 54 17.26 -5.40 13.93
CA PHE A 54 16.65 -5.81 15.20
C PHE A 54 16.15 -7.26 15.22
N ALA A 55 15.89 -7.87 14.06
CA ALA A 55 15.55 -9.29 14.01
C ALA A 55 16.80 -10.13 14.35
N THR A 56 16.63 -11.05 15.29
CA THR A 56 17.67 -11.99 15.74
C THR A 56 17.27 -13.44 15.40
N PRO A 57 18.21 -14.40 15.42
CA PRO A 57 17.87 -15.81 15.24
C PRO A 57 16.74 -16.26 16.18
N GLY A 58 15.69 -16.88 15.63
CA GLY A 58 14.50 -17.29 16.38
C GLY A 58 13.41 -16.21 16.53
N SER A 59 13.62 -15.00 16.00
CA SER A 59 12.57 -13.98 15.96
C SER A 59 11.41 -14.39 15.07
N ARG A 60 10.21 -13.93 15.43
CA ARG A 60 9.01 -14.00 14.60
C ARG A 60 8.68 -12.59 14.14
N LEU A 61 8.61 -12.38 12.82
CA LEU A 61 8.22 -11.12 12.21
C LEU A 61 6.80 -11.26 11.66
N TYR A 62 6.01 -10.20 11.78
CA TYR A 62 4.62 -10.12 11.33
C TYR A 62 4.47 -8.83 10.53
N ASP A 63 3.84 -8.94 9.36
CA ASP A 63 3.52 -7.83 8.44
C ASP A 63 2.01 -7.59 8.49
#